data_AF-A0AAV0JB40-F1
#
_entry.id   AF-A0AAV0JB40-F1
#
_cell.length_a   1.000
_cell.length_b   1.000
_cell.length_c   1.000
_cell.angle_alpha   90.00
_cell.angle_beta   90.00
_cell.angle_gamma   90.00
#
_symmetry.space_group_name_H-M   'P 1'
#
loop_
_entity.id
_entity.type
_entity.pdbx_description
1 polymer ?
#
loop_
_entity_poly.entity_id
_entity_poly.type
_entity_poly.pdbx_seq_one_letter_code
_entity_poly.pdbx_strand_id
1 'polypeptide(L)'
;MILYQNWLVCNTRPTARLKFEITKLDAKPAPTVTEFSSRGPSPTFPSVLKPDIMGPGFRILTTWPVHVQAQSSFNLLTGTSMACPHLDGVATLIKKAHPDWSPAAIRSAMMTTSDAVDHSGQPIQDSGPDQSPTTGFDMGAGQVSPNKALEPGLVYDLNSSDYVNLLCAMNFTTAQIRAITRSHHSTGSCNNICATPSLDLNYPSFIANFAADRSNQVLEFRRTLTNVGCEMATYKASVTSFDGLEVRVVPTVLAFKAKGDMLGFKLVIEYAMKKMRNPFLKLGYLRWIEVGGGNHVVQSPIVATNMNSL
;
A
#
# COMPACT_ATOMS: atom_id res chain seq x y z
N MET A 1 29.78 20.44 1.97
CA MET A 1 31.02 20.37 2.77
C MET A 1 32.19 21.15 2.14
N ILE A 2 32.39 21.05 0.83
CA ILE A 2 33.46 21.74 0.08
C ILE A 2 33.41 23.27 0.23
N LEU A 3 32.23 23.89 0.17
CA LEU A 3 32.09 25.35 0.31
C LEU A 3 32.56 25.88 1.67
N TYR A 4 32.27 25.15 2.75
CA TYR A 4 32.69 25.53 4.10
C TYR A 4 34.20 25.34 4.29
N GLN A 5 34.76 24.23 3.78
CA GLN A 5 36.19 23.98 3.81
C GLN A 5 36.98 25.03 3.02
N ASN A 6 36.50 25.41 1.84
CA ASN A 6 37.12 26.47 1.03
C ASN A 6 37.06 27.83 1.75
N TRP A 7 35.94 28.16 2.39
CA TRP A 7 35.81 29.40 3.14
C TRP A 7 36.76 29.47 4.35
N LEU A 8 36.98 28.35 5.06
CA LEU A 8 37.96 28.28 6.15
C LEU A 8 39.40 28.51 5.68
N VAL A 9 39.77 27.99 4.50
CA VAL A 9 41.13 28.12 3.94
C VAL A 9 41.39 29.52 3.37
N CYS A 10 40.38 30.18 2.80
CA CYS A 10 40.53 31.49 2.16
C CYS A 10 40.45 32.69 3.12
N ASN A 11 40.15 32.49 4.42
CA ASN A 11 39.96 33.58 5.37
C ASN A 11 40.92 33.47 6.55
N THR A 12 41.55 34.58 6.94
CA THR A 12 42.54 34.62 8.02
C THR A 12 41.93 34.62 9.43
N ARG A 13 40.63 34.93 9.56
CA ARG A 13 39.86 34.86 10.82
C ARG A 13 38.38 34.47 10.57
N PRO A 14 38.11 33.23 10.15
CA PRO A 14 36.75 32.80 9.87
C PRO A 14 35.90 32.80 11.16
N THR A 15 34.75 33.48 11.15
CA THR A 15 33.73 33.38 12.20
C THR A 15 32.40 32.90 11.62
N ALA A 16 31.72 31.98 12.31
CA ALA A 16 30.43 31.45 11.90
C ALA A 16 29.41 31.67 13.03
N ARG A 17 28.13 31.87 12.64
CA ARG A 17 27.02 31.99 13.57
C ARG A 17 26.00 30.89 13.29
N LEU A 18 25.63 30.16 14.32
CA LEU A 18 24.54 29.18 14.28
C LEU A 18 23.27 29.78 14.90
N LYS A 19 22.13 29.47 14.29
CA LYS A 19 20.80 29.78 14.84
C LYS A 19 20.04 28.46 14.96
N PHE A 20 19.49 28.20 16.14
CA PHE A 20 18.76 26.97 16.48
C PHE A 20 17.25 27.23 16.54
N GLU A 21 16.47 26.18 16.81
CA GLU A 21 15.01 26.26 17.04
C GLU A 21 14.22 26.82 15.85
N ILE A 22 14.64 26.46 14.64
CA ILE A 22 13.97 26.85 13.41
C ILE A 22 13.22 25.64 12.86
N THR A 23 11.89 25.76 12.77
CA THR A 23 11.04 24.86 11.99
C THR A 23 10.69 25.53 10.67
N LYS A 24 10.92 24.84 9.55
CA LYS A 24 10.47 25.27 8.23
C LYS A 24 9.32 24.38 7.79
N LEU A 25 8.22 25.00 7.40
CA LEU A 25 7.08 24.33 6.79
C LEU A 25 7.23 24.36 5.26
N ASP A 26 6.37 23.61 4.57
CA ASP A 26 6.31 23.56 3.10
C ASP A 26 7.61 23.07 2.43
N ALA A 27 8.27 22.10 3.06
CA ALA A 27 9.37 21.38 2.42
C ALA A 27 8.89 20.75 1.10
N LYS A 28 9.74 20.83 0.07
CA LYS A 28 9.49 20.25 -1.26
C LYS A 28 10.67 19.36 -1.64
N PRO A 29 10.45 18.11 -2.10
CA PRO A 29 9.15 17.43 -2.19
C PRO A 29 8.62 16.99 -0.81
N ALA A 30 7.30 16.86 -0.67
CA ALA A 30 6.65 16.27 0.51
C ALA A 30 5.28 15.64 0.17
N PRO A 31 4.97 14.42 0.65
CA PRO A 31 5.85 13.56 1.45
C PRO A 31 6.94 12.88 0.60
N THR A 32 7.90 12.26 1.29
CA THR A 32 8.94 11.38 0.72
C THR A 32 9.03 10.11 1.55
N VAL A 33 9.32 8.98 0.92
CA VAL A 33 9.62 7.75 1.68
C VAL A 33 10.99 7.89 2.31
N THR A 34 11.07 7.70 3.62
CA THR A 34 12.34 7.85 4.35
C THR A 34 13.30 6.71 4.07
N GLU A 35 14.60 6.98 4.05
CA GLU A 35 15.67 6.00 3.80
C GLU A 35 15.63 4.76 4.73
N PHE A 36 15.22 4.93 5.99
CA PHE A 36 15.14 3.84 6.96
C PHE A 36 13.88 2.97 6.83
N SER A 37 12.90 3.37 6.01
CA SER A 37 11.67 2.61 5.84
C SER A 37 11.98 1.28 5.16
N SER A 38 11.57 0.17 5.75
CA SER A 38 11.74 -1.15 5.14
C SER A 38 10.98 -1.25 3.82
N ARG A 39 11.58 -1.92 2.85
CA ARG A 39 11.04 -2.07 1.49
C ARG A 39 10.56 -3.48 1.24
N GLY A 40 9.55 -3.62 0.39
CA GLY A 40 9.12 -4.91 -0.14
C GLY A 40 10.08 -5.50 -1.17
N PRO A 41 9.75 -6.67 -1.73
CA PRO A 41 8.59 -7.51 -1.40
C PRO A 41 8.65 -8.11 0.02
N SER A 42 7.52 -8.66 0.49
CA SER A 42 7.55 -9.47 1.71
C SER A 42 8.23 -10.82 1.42
N PRO A 43 9.29 -11.21 2.15
CA PRO A 43 9.93 -12.51 1.97
C PRO A 43 9.04 -13.67 2.42
N THR A 44 8.03 -13.39 3.26
CA THR A 44 7.10 -14.41 3.77
C THR A 44 6.00 -14.73 2.76
N PHE A 45 5.55 -13.73 2.01
CA PHE A 45 4.52 -13.93 0.98
C PHE A 45 4.66 -12.87 -0.14
N PRO A 46 5.50 -13.15 -1.16
CA PRO A 46 5.83 -12.16 -2.18
C PRO A 46 4.68 -11.84 -3.15
N SER A 47 3.57 -12.59 -3.09
CA SER A 47 2.40 -12.36 -3.94
C SER A 47 1.49 -11.22 -3.45
N VAL A 48 1.69 -10.72 -2.22
CA VAL A 48 0.96 -9.57 -1.66
C VAL A 48 1.90 -8.38 -1.47
N LEU A 49 1.47 -7.21 -1.94
CA LEU A 49 2.25 -5.99 -1.85
C LEU A 49 2.50 -5.57 -0.41
N LYS A 50 3.78 -5.31 -0.10
CA LYS A 50 4.21 -4.68 1.15
C LYS A 50 5.25 -3.59 0.87
N PRO A 51 5.24 -2.49 1.64
CA PRO A 51 4.22 -2.14 2.65
C PRO A 51 2.85 -1.87 2.02
N ASP A 52 1.79 -1.77 2.82
CA ASP A 52 0.44 -1.50 2.32
C ASP A 52 0.22 -0.03 1.99
N ILE A 53 0.70 0.85 2.86
CA ILE A 53 0.35 2.27 2.88
C ILE A 53 1.45 3.07 3.59
N MET A 54 1.58 4.34 3.23
CA MET A 54 2.53 5.28 3.81
C MET A 54 1.83 6.22 4.80
N GLY A 55 2.51 6.56 5.90
CA GLY A 55 2.05 7.52 6.89
C GLY A 55 3.21 8.33 7.50
N PRO A 56 2.91 9.43 8.24
CA PRO A 56 3.94 10.31 8.79
C PRO A 56 4.79 9.62 9.87
N GLY A 57 6.09 9.46 9.61
CA GLY A 57 7.02 8.79 10.54
C GLY A 57 8.33 9.54 10.80
N PHE A 58 8.53 10.73 10.24
CA PHE A 58 9.79 11.48 10.36
C PHE A 58 9.64 12.70 11.26
N ARG A 59 10.46 12.80 12.32
CA ARG A 59 10.47 13.92 13.27
C ARG A 59 9.08 14.26 13.81
N ILE A 60 8.38 13.23 14.28
CA ILE A 60 7.07 13.35 14.91
C ILE A 60 7.27 13.80 16.37
N LEU A 61 6.61 14.88 16.74
CA LEU A 61 6.54 15.33 18.13
C LEU A 61 5.54 14.48 18.90
N THR A 62 5.99 13.82 19.95
CA THR A 62 5.13 12.95 20.78
C THR A 62 5.45 13.12 22.26
N THR A 63 4.54 12.68 23.13
CA THR A 63 4.71 12.70 24.58
C THR A 63 5.87 11.80 24.99
N TRP A 64 6.65 12.24 25.98
CA TRP A 64 7.79 11.51 26.49
C TRP A 64 7.85 11.54 28.03
N PRO A 65 8.20 10.43 28.70
CA PRO A 65 8.32 10.41 30.15
C PRO A 65 9.43 11.35 30.65
N VAL A 66 9.06 12.29 31.52
CA VAL A 66 9.96 13.33 32.08
C VAL A 66 11.10 12.71 32.91
N HIS A 67 10.89 11.52 33.47
CA HIS A 67 11.89 10.85 34.33
C HIS A 67 12.92 10.02 33.57
N VAL A 68 12.79 9.89 32.24
CA VAL A 68 13.71 9.13 31.40
C VAL A 68 14.57 10.11 30.60
N GLN A 69 15.56 10.70 31.27
CA GLN A 69 16.65 11.53 30.70
C GLN A 69 16.25 12.78 29.90
N ALA A 70 14.96 13.11 29.78
CA ALA A 70 14.48 14.24 28.97
C ALA A 70 14.13 15.46 29.85
N GLN A 71 14.54 16.66 29.41
CA GLN A 71 14.16 17.93 30.04
C GLN A 71 12.74 18.40 29.65
N SER A 72 12.01 17.62 28.84
CA SER A 72 10.69 17.97 28.30
C SER A 72 9.73 16.78 28.39
N SER A 73 8.44 17.08 28.52
CA SER A 73 7.34 16.11 28.40
C SER A 73 7.08 15.67 26.96
N PHE A 74 7.87 16.14 25.99
CA PHE A 74 7.79 15.83 24.57
C PHE A 74 9.15 15.51 23.97
N ASN A 75 9.17 14.70 22.93
CA ASN A 75 10.35 14.36 22.16
C ASN A 75 10.03 14.24 20.66
N LEU A 76 11.03 14.50 19.82
CA LEU A 76 10.95 14.31 18.38
C LEU A 76 11.52 12.94 18.02
N LEU A 77 10.66 12.05 17.55
CA LEU A 77 11.04 10.69 17.19
C LEU A 77 10.81 10.43 15.71
N THR A 78 11.58 9.47 15.19
CA THR A 78 11.56 9.07 13.79
C THR A 78 11.53 7.56 13.71
N GLY A 79 10.66 7.03 12.86
CA GLY A 79 10.56 5.60 12.64
C GLY A 79 9.20 5.20 12.05
N THR A 80 9.14 4.01 11.48
CA THR A 80 7.86 3.37 11.14
C THR A 80 6.99 3.15 12.38
N SER A 81 7.61 3.00 13.56
CA SER A 81 6.93 3.03 14.87
C SER A 81 6.16 4.33 15.16
N MET A 82 6.47 5.44 14.47
CA MET A 82 5.73 6.69 14.56
C MET A 82 4.67 6.79 13.45
N ALA A 83 4.89 6.17 12.29
CA ALA A 83 3.88 6.09 11.22
C ALA A 83 2.71 5.17 11.59
N CYS A 84 3.00 4.03 12.21
CA CYS A 84 2.00 3.04 12.64
C CYS A 84 0.85 3.65 13.47
N PRO A 85 1.11 4.37 14.60
CA PRO A 85 0.02 4.94 15.41
C PRO A 85 -0.79 6.03 14.69
N HIS A 86 -0.23 6.72 13.68
CA HIS A 86 -1.04 7.62 12.85
C HIS A 86 -2.05 6.82 12.02
N LEU A 87 -1.61 5.74 11.38
CA LEU A 87 -2.48 4.87 10.59
C LEU A 87 -3.53 4.17 11.47
N ASP A 88 -3.14 3.73 12.67
CA ASP A 88 -4.07 3.15 13.66
C ASP A 88 -5.14 4.17 14.10
N GLY A 89 -4.75 5.43 14.30
CA GLY A 89 -5.68 6.52 14.60
C GLY A 89 -6.70 6.72 13.47
N VAL A 90 -6.24 6.74 12.21
CA VAL A 90 -7.12 6.83 11.03
C VAL A 90 -8.05 5.63 10.95
N ALA A 91 -7.53 4.40 11.08
CA ALA A 91 -8.31 3.18 11.07
C ALA A 91 -9.39 3.16 12.18
N THR A 92 -9.05 3.68 13.37
CA THR A 92 -9.98 3.78 14.50
C THR A 92 -11.12 4.76 14.22
N LEU A 93 -10.82 5.92 13.63
CA LEU A 93 -11.84 6.89 13.22
C LEU A 93 -12.77 6.31 12.15
N ILE A 94 -12.22 5.60 11.17
CA ILE A 94 -13.01 4.90 10.14
C ILE A 94 -13.89 3.83 10.81
N LYS A 95 -13.34 3.01 11.72
CA LYS A 95 -14.14 2.00 12.45
C LYS A 95 -15.25 2.63 13.28
N LYS A 96 -15.02 3.81 13.85
CA LYS A 96 -16.05 4.55 14.60
C LYS A 96 -17.16 5.08 13.68
N ALA A 97 -16.81 5.56 12.49
CA ALA A 97 -17.76 6.03 11.49
C ALA A 97 -18.53 4.86 10.83
N HIS A 98 -17.87 3.70 10.67
CA HIS A 98 -18.42 2.49 10.06
C HIS A 98 -18.26 1.28 10.99
N PRO A 99 -19.10 1.17 12.05
CA PRO A 99 -18.97 0.12 13.07
C PRO A 99 -19.04 -1.30 12.52
N ASP A 100 -19.71 -1.52 11.39
CA ASP A 100 -19.92 -2.84 10.80
C ASP A 100 -18.79 -3.26 9.85
N TRP A 101 -17.88 -2.35 9.48
CA TRP A 101 -16.80 -2.68 8.56
C TRP A 101 -15.82 -3.68 9.15
N SER A 102 -15.43 -4.65 8.34
CA SER A 102 -14.36 -5.57 8.68
C SER A 102 -13.01 -4.84 8.75
N PRO A 103 -11.98 -5.43 9.41
CA PRO A 103 -10.62 -4.91 9.32
C PRO A 103 -10.10 -4.82 7.89
N ALA A 104 -10.52 -5.74 7.00
CA ALA A 104 -10.12 -5.72 5.59
C ALA A 104 -10.77 -4.58 4.81
N ALA A 105 -12.05 -4.29 5.06
CA ALA A 105 -12.75 -3.15 4.48
C ALA A 105 -12.10 -1.82 4.90
N ILE A 106 -11.71 -1.68 6.17
CA ILE A 106 -10.99 -0.49 6.66
C ILE A 106 -9.63 -0.34 5.98
N ARG A 107 -8.83 -1.41 5.92
CA ARG A 107 -7.56 -1.42 5.16
C ARG A 107 -7.80 -1.03 3.71
N SER A 108 -8.81 -1.60 3.07
CA SER A 108 -9.16 -1.29 1.68
C SER A 108 -9.50 0.19 1.50
N ALA A 109 -10.33 0.75 2.37
CA ALA A 109 -10.71 2.15 2.31
C ALA A 109 -9.48 3.07 2.42
N MET A 110 -8.59 2.80 3.37
CA MET A 110 -7.34 3.54 3.53
C MET A 110 -6.43 3.43 2.30
N MET A 111 -6.19 2.20 1.81
CA MET A 111 -5.28 1.99 0.67
C MET A 111 -5.84 2.58 -0.63
N THR A 112 -7.12 2.35 -0.92
CA THR A 112 -7.69 2.70 -2.23
C THR A 112 -7.93 4.19 -2.43
N THR A 113 -7.87 4.96 -1.34
CA THR A 113 -8.05 6.41 -1.32
C THR A 113 -6.74 7.16 -1.03
N SER A 114 -5.63 6.44 -0.86
CA SER A 114 -4.30 7.02 -0.66
C SER A 114 -3.85 7.89 -1.83
N ASP A 115 -3.07 8.91 -1.50
CA ASP A 115 -2.44 9.80 -2.46
C ASP A 115 -1.08 9.22 -2.89
N ALA A 116 -0.98 8.87 -4.19
CA ALA A 116 0.23 8.30 -4.79
C ALA A 116 1.23 9.36 -5.30
N VAL A 117 0.92 10.64 -5.09
CA VAL A 117 1.70 11.80 -5.51
C VAL A 117 1.98 12.70 -4.31
N ASP A 118 3.02 13.50 -4.43
CA ASP A 118 3.35 14.52 -3.46
C ASP A 118 2.38 15.72 -3.54
N HIS A 119 2.52 16.66 -2.60
CA HIS A 119 1.69 17.87 -2.57
C HIS A 119 1.82 18.78 -3.81
N SER A 120 2.81 18.54 -4.68
CA SER A 120 3.01 19.23 -5.96
C SER A 120 2.45 18.45 -7.16
N GLY A 121 1.82 17.30 -6.91
CA GLY A 121 1.27 16.42 -7.94
C GLY A 121 2.33 15.58 -8.65
N GLN A 122 3.57 15.53 -8.14
CA GLN A 122 4.64 14.72 -8.69
C GLN A 122 4.70 13.35 -8.02
N PRO A 123 5.25 12.30 -8.66
CA PRO A 123 5.47 11.02 -8.00
C PRO A 123 6.24 11.17 -6.69
N ILE A 124 5.79 10.50 -5.62
CA ILE A 124 6.49 10.50 -4.33
C ILE A 124 7.91 9.96 -4.53
N GLN A 125 8.89 10.63 -3.93
CA GLN A 125 10.31 10.30 -4.04
C GLN A 125 10.80 9.53 -2.82
N ASP A 126 11.84 8.73 -3.03
CA ASP A 126 12.67 8.18 -1.96
C ASP A 126 13.63 9.25 -1.43
N SER A 127 13.77 9.39 -0.12
CA SER A 127 14.71 10.34 0.49
C SER A 127 16.14 9.82 0.55
N GLY A 128 16.43 8.65 -0.02
CA GLY A 128 17.77 8.09 -0.16
C GLY A 128 18.68 8.88 -1.11
N PRO A 129 19.95 8.46 -1.28
CA PRO A 129 20.97 9.23 -1.99
C PRO A 129 20.60 9.62 -3.43
N ASP A 130 19.85 8.74 -4.12
CA ASP A 130 19.53 8.88 -5.54
C ASP A 130 18.23 9.64 -5.81
N GLN A 131 17.44 9.96 -4.77
CA GLN A 131 16.14 10.66 -4.85
C GLN A 131 15.23 10.18 -6.00
N SER A 132 15.22 8.87 -6.21
CA SER A 132 14.46 8.26 -7.29
C SER A 132 12.96 8.24 -6.98
N PRO A 133 12.10 8.23 -8.02
CA PRO A 133 10.68 7.95 -7.83
C PRO A 133 10.49 6.61 -7.10
N THR A 134 9.57 6.61 -6.14
CA THR A 134 9.23 5.41 -5.37
C THR A 134 8.56 4.35 -6.22
N THR A 135 8.71 3.12 -5.77
CA THR A 135 8.03 1.93 -6.26
C THR A 135 6.88 1.55 -5.32
N GLY A 136 6.03 0.62 -5.74
CA GLY A 136 5.00 0.07 -4.85
C GLY A 136 5.61 -0.68 -3.65
N PHE A 137 6.85 -1.17 -3.75
CA PHE A 137 7.57 -1.79 -2.63
C PHE A 137 8.08 -0.77 -1.61
N ASP A 138 7.99 0.53 -1.90
CA ASP A 138 8.45 1.59 -1.00
C ASP A 138 7.30 2.22 -0.22
N MET A 139 6.18 2.51 -0.89
CA MET A 139 5.06 3.25 -0.32
C MET A 139 3.72 2.49 -0.31
N GLY A 140 3.66 1.29 -0.91
CA GLY A 140 2.41 0.57 -1.11
C GLY A 140 1.45 1.36 -1.99
N ALA A 141 0.26 1.67 -1.45
CA ALA A 141 -0.74 2.48 -2.13
C ALA A 141 -0.47 4.00 -2.10
N GLY A 142 0.51 4.46 -1.32
CA GLY A 142 0.85 5.87 -1.16
C GLY A 142 0.47 6.43 0.20
N GLN A 143 0.53 7.76 0.32
CA GLN A 143 0.27 8.49 1.55
C GLN A 143 -1.20 8.39 1.96
N VAL A 144 -1.46 8.05 3.23
CA VAL A 144 -2.82 7.99 3.77
C VAL A 144 -3.58 9.31 3.60
N SER A 145 -4.85 9.20 3.18
CA SER A 145 -5.77 10.33 3.01
C SER A 145 -7.01 10.13 3.89
N PRO A 146 -6.99 10.59 5.17
CA PRO A 146 -8.01 10.21 6.16
C PRO A 146 -9.43 10.58 5.75
N ASN A 147 -9.62 11.78 5.18
CA ASN A 147 -10.94 12.27 4.79
C ASN A 147 -11.52 11.48 3.62
N LYS A 148 -10.70 11.12 2.62
CA LYS A 148 -11.16 10.30 1.48
C LYS A 148 -11.49 8.87 1.93
N ALA A 149 -10.73 8.34 2.89
CA ALA A 149 -10.92 6.98 3.41
C ALA A 149 -12.24 6.78 4.19
N LEU A 150 -12.90 7.87 4.62
CA LEU A 150 -14.23 7.77 5.26
C LEU A 150 -15.31 7.35 4.26
N GLU A 151 -15.22 7.77 3.01
CA GLU A 151 -16.20 7.47 1.96
C GLU A 151 -15.46 7.01 0.70
N PRO A 152 -14.97 5.76 0.67
CA PRO A 152 -14.15 5.26 -0.43
C PRO A 152 -14.97 4.86 -1.67
N GLY A 153 -16.30 4.84 -1.59
CA GLY A 153 -17.21 4.32 -2.62
C GLY A 153 -17.26 2.79 -2.65
N LEU A 154 -16.12 2.14 -2.93
CA LEU A 154 -16.00 0.68 -2.97
C LEU A 154 -14.89 0.16 -2.03
N VAL A 155 -15.05 -1.07 -1.55
CA VAL A 155 -14.01 -1.77 -0.78
C VAL A 155 -13.77 -3.20 -1.28
N TYR A 156 -12.51 -3.64 -1.17
CA TYR A 156 -12.09 -5.03 -1.28
C TYR A 156 -12.20 -5.67 0.11
N ASP A 157 -13.32 -6.35 0.35
CA ASP A 157 -13.55 -7.02 1.63
C ASP A 157 -13.16 -8.50 1.57
N LEU A 158 -12.79 -9.06 2.72
CA LEU A 158 -12.50 -10.47 2.93
C LEU A 158 -12.60 -10.80 4.43
N ASN A 159 -12.81 -12.06 4.74
CA ASN A 159 -13.02 -12.54 6.10
C ASN A 159 -11.86 -13.47 6.56
N SER A 160 -11.99 -14.00 7.78
CA SER A 160 -10.97 -14.90 8.36
C SER A 160 -10.79 -16.20 7.58
N SER A 161 -11.84 -16.74 6.96
CA SER A 161 -11.76 -17.97 6.17
C SER A 161 -10.93 -17.78 4.89
N ASP A 162 -10.93 -16.58 4.30
CA ASP A 162 -10.08 -16.26 3.14
C ASP A 162 -8.59 -16.36 3.50
N TYR A 163 -8.20 -15.91 4.69
CA TYR A 163 -6.83 -16.09 5.18
C TYR A 163 -6.49 -17.55 5.51
N VAL A 164 -7.45 -18.33 6.01
CA VAL A 164 -7.24 -19.78 6.22
C VAL A 164 -7.02 -20.47 4.88
N ASN A 165 -7.83 -20.16 3.87
CA ASN A 165 -7.68 -20.67 2.50
C ASN A 165 -6.33 -20.28 1.89
N LEU A 166 -5.83 -19.08 2.20
CA LEU A 166 -4.48 -18.65 1.82
C LEU A 166 -3.40 -19.52 2.47
N LEU A 167 -3.47 -19.74 3.79
CA LEU A 167 -2.51 -20.60 4.49
C LEU A 167 -2.54 -22.04 3.95
N CYS A 168 -3.73 -22.55 3.61
CA CYS A 168 -3.87 -23.85 2.95
C CYS A 168 -3.15 -23.88 1.59
N ALA A 169 -3.31 -22.85 0.76
CA ALA A 169 -2.67 -22.77 -0.55
C ALA A 169 -1.15 -22.54 -0.48
N MET A 170 -0.66 -22.00 0.63
CA MET A 170 0.77 -21.89 0.94
C MET A 170 1.39 -23.20 1.47
N ASN A 171 0.64 -24.32 1.44
CA ASN A 171 1.07 -25.64 1.91
C ASN A 171 1.45 -25.70 3.41
N PHE A 172 0.87 -24.83 4.25
CA PHE A 172 0.99 -25.01 5.70
C PHE A 172 0.28 -26.28 6.14
N THR A 173 0.89 -27.01 7.07
CA THR A 173 0.26 -28.17 7.71
C THR A 173 -0.91 -27.73 8.57
N THR A 174 -1.89 -28.61 8.77
CA THR A 174 -3.02 -28.35 9.67
C THR A 174 -2.58 -27.95 11.08
N ALA A 175 -1.47 -28.51 11.59
CA ALA A 175 -0.92 -28.15 12.88
C ALA A 175 -0.40 -26.69 12.91
N GLN A 176 0.31 -26.26 11.87
CA GLN A 176 0.77 -24.88 11.75
C GLN A 176 -0.40 -23.91 11.58
N ILE A 177 -1.39 -24.26 10.75
CA ILE A 177 -2.59 -23.43 10.57
C ILE A 177 -3.29 -23.24 11.91
N ARG A 178 -3.52 -24.31 12.69
CA ARG A 178 -4.11 -24.23 14.03
C ARG A 178 -3.28 -23.41 15.01
N ALA A 179 -1.95 -23.48 14.90
CA ALA A 179 -1.06 -22.66 15.73
C ALA A 179 -1.19 -21.17 15.39
N ILE A 180 -1.29 -20.82 14.11
CA ILE A 180 -1.47 -19.44 13.64
C ILE A 180 -2.86 -18.90 13.99
N THR A 181 -3.92 -19.66 13.70
CA THR A 181 -5.32 -19.24 13.93
C THR A 181 -5.74 -19.34 15.39
N ARG A 182 -4.95 -20.02 16.23
CA ARG A 182 -5.28 -20.37 17.62
C ARG A 182 -6.63 -21.08 17.74
N SER A 183 -7.04 -21.81 16.71
CA SER A 183 -8.32 -22.53 16.72
C SER A 183 -8.21 -23.80 17.58
N HIS A 184 -8.91 -23.83 18.71
CA HIS A 184 -8.94 -24.96 19.64
C HIS A 184 -10.06 -25.98 19.36
N HIS A 185 -10.67 -25.97 18.17
CA HIS A 185 -11.78 -26.88 17.90
C HIS A 185 -11.37 -28.35 18.07
N SER A 186 -12.13 -29.02 18.94
CA SER A 186 -12.02 -30.42 19.29
C SER A 186 -12.04 -31.29 18.04
N THR A 187 -11.15 -32.28 18.04
CA THR A 187 -11.08 -33.43 17.12
C THR A 187 -12.48 -34.00 16.88
N GLY A 188 -13.17 -33.57 15.83
CA GLY A 188 -14.53 -34.03 15.53
C GLY A 188 -15.37 -33.11 14.63
N SER A 189 -15.14 -31.79 14.65
CA SER A 189 -15.79 -30.86 13.71
C SER A 189 -14.76 -30.30 12.72
N CYS A 190 -14.25 -31.16 11.84
CA CYS A 190 -13.35 -30.78 10.76
C CYS A 190 -13.94 -31.24 9.43
N ASN A 191 -15.12 -30.72 9.07
CA ASN A 191 -15.49 -30.69 7.66
C ASN A 191 -14.63 -29.61 6.98
N ASN A 192 -13.51 -30.05 6.42
CA ASN A 192 -12.74 -29.42 5.36
C ASN A 192 -12.19 -27.99 5.64
N ILE A 193 -11.23 -27.86 6.59
CA ILE A 193 -10.51 -26.59 6.89
C ILE A 193 -9.94 -25.93 5.62
N CYS A 194 -9.56 -26.73 4.63
CA CYS A 194 -9.01 -26.30 3.35
C CYS A 194 -9.98 -26.60 2.20
N ALA A 195 -11.27 -26.27 2.36
CA ALA A 195 -12.29 -26.54 1.35
C ALA A 195 -12.00 -25.85 0.00
N THR A 196 -11.46 -24.63 0.02
CA THR A 196 -11.20 -23.81 -1.18
C THR A 196 -9.88 -23.05 -1.09
N PRO A 197 -8.71 -23.73 -1.13
CA PRO A 197 -7.41 -23.07 -1.05
C PRO A 197 -7.20 -22.11 -2.22
N SER A 198 -6.70 -20.90 -1.95
CA SER A 198 -6.40 -19.91 -2.99
C SER A 198 -5.25 -18.99 -2.57
N LEU A 199 -4.31 -18.74 -3.48
CA LEU A 199 -3.28 -17.69 -3.34
C LEU A 199 -3.80 -16.30 -3.76
N ASP A 200 -4.95 -16.25 -4.43
CA ASP A 200 -5.53 -15.03 -5.02
C ASP A 200 -6.47 -14.35 -4.03
N LEU A 201 -5.88 -13.75 -3.00
CA LEU A 201 -6.60 -13.00 -1.96
C LEU A 201 -7.29 -11.78 -2.56
N ASN A 202 -8.49 -11.44 -2.07
CA ASN A 202 -9.23 -10.24 -2.49
C ASN A 202 -8.59 -8.94 -1.95
N TYR A 203 -7.34 -8.68 -2.33
CA TYR A 203 -6.49 -7.64 -1.77
C TYR A 203 -6.48 -6.38 -2.65
N PRO A 204 -6.44 -5.15 -2.07
CA PRO A 204 -6.53 -3.88 -2.82
C PRO A 204 -5.26 -3.50 -3.61
N SER A 205 -4.40 -4.47 -3.94
CA SER A 205 -3.18 -4.27 -4.74
C SER A 205 -2.84 -5.53 -5.54
N PHE A 206 -1.93 -5.38 -6.51
CA PHE A 206 -1.51 -6.46 -7.41
C PHE A 206 0.01 -6.50 -7.52
N ILE A 207 0.58 -7.71 -7.41
CA ILE A 207 1.97 -7.99 -7.81
C ILE A 207 1.94 -8.96 -8.98
N ALA A 208 2.41 -8.50 -10.13
CA ALA A 208 2.66 -9.30 -11.31
C ALA A 208 4.15 -9.64 -11.40
N ASN A 209 4.52 -10.80 -10.85
CA ASN A 209 5.88 -11.32 -10.96
C ASN A 209 5.99 -12.29 -12.14
N PHE A 210 6.72 -11.90 -13.16
CA PHE A 210 6.98 -12.73 -14.32
C PHE A 210 8.29 -13.49 -14.12
N ALA A 211 8.28 -14.79 -14.38
CA ALA A 211 9.51 -15.56 -14.44
C ALA A 211 10.45 -14.92 -15.48
N ALA A 212 11.74 -14.84 -15.17
CA ALA A 212 12.75 -14.39 -16.13
C ALA A 212 13.01 -15.40 -17.25
N ASP A 213 12.29 -16.53 -17.24
CA ASP A 213 12.31 -17.47 -18.34
C ASP A 213 11.78 -16.82 -19.62
N ARG A 214 12.29 -17.28 -20.76
CA ARG A 214 12.05 -16.62 -22.04
C ARG A 214 10.68 -16.95 -22.65
N SER A 215 9.64 -17.07 -21.81
CA SER A 215 8.29 -17.47 -22.22
C SER A 215 7.28 -16.33 -22.09
N ASN A 216 6.25 -16.35 -22.96
CA ASN A 216 5.09 -15.48 -22.78
C ASN A 216 4.30 -15.96 -21.56
N GLN A 217 3.94 -15.03 -20.69
CA GLN A 217 3.26 -15.33 -19.44
C GLN A 217 2.01 -14.48 -19.31
N VAL A 218 0.96 -15.07 -18.76
CA VAL A 218 -0.32 -14.41 -18.48
C VAL A 218 -0.62 -14.60 -17.01
N LEU A 219 -0.76 -13.50 -16.28
CA LEU A 219 -1.15 -13.51 -14.87
C LEU A 219 -2.58 -12.99 -14.75
N GLU A 220 -3.41 -13.70 -14.01
CA GLU A 220 -4.80 -13.35 -13.75
C GLU A 220 -5.03 -13.13 -12.26
N PHE A 221 -5.72 -12.05 -11.92
CA PHE A 221 -6.12 -11.71 -10.56
C PHE A 221 -7.64 -11.49 -10.51
N ARG A 222 -8.34 -12.23 -9.66
CA ARG A 222 -9.78 -12.07 -9.43
C ARG A 222 -10.00 -11.24 -8.19
N ARG A 223 -10.89 -10.26 -8.29
CA ARG A 223 -11.27 -9.41 -7.17
C ARG A 223 -12.76 -9.23 -7.12
N THR A 224 -13.26 -8.97 -5.93
CA THR A 224 -14.66 -8.64 -5.66
C THR A 224 -14.69 -7.30 -4.96
N LEU A 225 -15.42 -6.35 -5.53
CA LEU A 225 -15.67 -5.05 -4.92
C LEU A 225 -17.06 -5.03 -4.31
N THR A 226 -17.15 -4.47 -3.11
CA THR A 226 -18.42 -4.22 -2.41
C THR A 226 -18.72 -2.74 -2.46
N ASN A 227 -19.93 -2.36 -2.88
CA ASN A 227 -20.39 -0.98 -2.81
C ASN A 227 -20.70 -0.60 -1.35
N VAL A 228 -20.02 0.42 -0.83
CA VAL A 228 -20.28 0.95 0.52
C VAL A 228 -21.01 2.29 0.49
N GLY A 229 -21.16 2.90 -0.69
CA GLY A 229 -22.00 4.07 -0.91
C GLY A 229 -23.49 3.76 -0.74
N CYS A 230 -24.27 4.79 -0.41
CA CYS A 230 -25.72 4.66 -0.16
C CYS A 230 -26.56 4.63 -1.44
N GLU A 231 -25.98 5.00 -2.58
CA GLU A 231 -26.68 5.16 -3.86
C GLU A 231 -26.27 4.09 -4.89
N MET A 232 -27.04 4.03 -5.97
CA MET A 232 -26.63 3.32 -7.18
C MET A 232 -25.41 4.01 -7.77
N ALA A 233 -24.37 3.25 -8.07
CA ALA A 233 -23.13 3.79 -8.60
C ALA A 233 -22.61 2.92 -9.73
N THR A 234 -22.13 3.56 -10.79
CA THR A 234 -21.47 2.87 -11.90
C THR A 234 -20.02 3.33 -11.95
N TYR A 235 -19.11 2.37 -12.08
CA TYR A 235 -17.67 2.63 -12.14
C TYR A 235 -17.10 2.13 -13.46
N LYS A 236 -16.22 2.93 -14.06
CA LYS A 236 -15.42 2.52 -15.23
C LYS A 236 -13.98 2.26 -14.83
N ALA A 237 -13.42 1.15 -15.30
CA ALA A 237 -12.03 0.81 -15.08
C ALA A 237 -11.11 1.67 -15.96
N SER A 238 -10.02 2.16 -15.36
CA SER A 238 -8.89 2.78 -16.03
C SER A 238 -7.62 2.11 -15.52
N VAL A 239 -6.76 1.67 -16.42
CA VAL A 239 -5.50 0.99 -16.06
C VAL A 239 -4.31 1.74 -16.62
N THR A 240 -3.22 1.71 -15.89
CA THR A 240 -1.93 2.24 -16.36
C THR A 240 -1.40 1.37 -17.48
N SER A 241 -1.05 2.00 -18.61
CA SER A 241 -0.34 1.33 -19.70
C SER A 241 1.13 1.20 -19.34
N PHE A 242 1.69 0.01 -19.54
CA PHE A 242 3.12 -0.24 -19.37
C PHE A 242 3.74 -0.60 -20.72
N ASP A 243 4.89 -0.02 -21.04
CA ASP A 243 5.60 -0.43 -22.26
C ASP A 243 5.94 -1.93 -22.18
N GLY A 244 5.49 -2.72 -23.15
CA GLY A 244 5.81 -4.16 -23.21
C GLY A 244 4.98 -5.08 -22.30
N LEU A 245 4.00 -4.57 -21.56
CA LEU A 245 2.97 -5.41 -20.91
C LEU A 245 1.59 -5.00 -21.43
N GLU A 246 0.73 -5.98 -21.66
CA GLU A 246 -0.69 -5.72 -21.94
C GLU A 246 -1.49 -5.91 -20.65
N VAL A 247 -2.19 -4.86 -20.22
CA VAL A 247 -3.03 -4.88 -19.01
C VAL A 247 -4.47 -4.69 -19.41
N ARG A 248 -5.35 -5.60 -18.99
CA ARG A 248 -6.79 -5.54 -19.28
C ARG A 248 -7.63 -5.94 -18.08
N VAL A 249 -8.83 -5.37 -18.00
CA VAL A 249 -9.80 -5.62 -16.94
C VAL A 249 -11.11 -6.08 -17.56
N VAL A 250 -11.71 -7.13 -16.98
CA VAL A 250 -12.98 -7.70 -17.45
C VAL A 250 -13.91 -7.94 -16.27
N PRO A 251 -15.13 -7.37 -16.24
CA PRO A 251 -15.64 -6.35 -17.18
C PRO A 251 -14.95 -4.99 -16.98
N THR A 252 -15.06 -4.08 -17.96
CA THR A 252 -14.52 -2.70 -17.84
C THR A 252 -15.46 -1.73 -17.13
N VAL A 253 -16.70 -2.18 -16.82
CA VAL A 253 -17.74 -1.41 -16.15
C VAL A 253 -18.38 -2.26 -15.07
N LEU A 254 -18.56 -1.70 -13.88
CA LEU A 254 -19.31 -2.30 -12.77
C LEU A 254 -20.46 -1.38 -12.39
N ALA A 255 -21.69 -1.90 -12.40
CA ALA A 255 -22.90 -1.14 -12.07
C ALA A 255 -23.56 -1.75 -10.84
N PHE A 256 -23.43 -1.07 -9.70
CA PHE A 256 -24.00 -1.46 -8.42
C PHE A 256 -25.39 -0.85 -8.26
N LYS A 257 -26.36 -1.67 -7.82
CA LYS A 257 -27.76 -1.27 -7.66
C LYS A 257 -28.08 -0.81 -6.23
N ALA A 258 -27.31 -1.26 -5.26
CA ALA A 258 -27.51 -0.90 -3.86
C ALA A 258 -26.20 -0.95 -3.07
N LYS A 259 -26.25 -0.39 -1.85
CA LYS A 259 -25.23 -0.60 -0.82
C LYS A 259 -25.13 -2.10 -0.48
N GLY A 260 -23.92 -2.61 -0.37
CA GLY A 260 -23.62 -4.01 -0.07
C GLY A 260 -23.59 -4.92 -1.30
N ASP A 261 -23.95 -4.42 -2.49
CA ASP A 261 -23.80 -5.20 -3.73
C ASP A 261 -22.33 -5.53 -3.95
N MET A 262 -22.09 -6.79 -4.33
CA MET A 262 -20.77 -7.31 -4.62
C MET A 262 -20.67 -7.66 -6.10
N LEU A 263 -19.66 -7.13 -6.78
CA LEU A 263 -19.38 -7.47 -8.17
C LEU A 263 -17.92 -7.87 -8.35
N GLY A 264 -17.73 -8.95 -9.10
CA GLY A 264 -16.42 -9.50 -9.42
C GLY A 264 -15.84 -8.90 -10.70
N PHE A 265 -14.52 -8.75 -10.74
CA PHE A 265 -13.77 -8.47 -11.96
C PHE A 265 -12.48 -9.28 -12.00
N LYS A 266 -11.89 -9.37 -13.20
CA LYS A 266 -10.60 -9.98 -13.45
C LYS A 266 -9.63 -8.96 -14.04
N LEU A 267 -8.46 -8.80 -13.42
CA LEU A 267 -7.31 -8.11 -13.99
C LEU A 267 -6.42 -9.16 -14.66
N VAL A 268 -6.05 -8.94 -15.92
CA VAL A 268 -5.15 -9.81 -16.68
C VAL A 268 -3.94 -8.98 -17.12
N ILE A 269 -2.75 -9.49 -16.86
CA ILE A 269 -1.49 -8.86 -17.26
C ILE A 269 -0.69 -9.87 -18.08
N GLU A 270 -0.43 -9.50 -19.33
CA GLU A 270 0.25 -10.36 -20.30
C GLU A 270 1.64 -9.79 -20.59
N TYR A 271 2.65 -10.65 -20.41
CA TYR A 271 4.05 -10.36 -20.71
C TYR A 271 4.44 -11.01 -22.03
N ALA A 272 4.78 -10.17 -23.01
CA ALA A 272 5.24 -10.60 -24.32
C ALA A 272 6.76 -10.42 -24.43
N MET A 273 7.46 -11.55 -24.57
CA MET A 273 8.92 -11.68 -24.51
C MET A 273 9.74 -10.75 -25.42
N LYS A 274 9.17 -10.28 -26.54
CA LYS A 274 9.91 -9.50 -27.54
C LYS A 274 10.03 -8.01 -27.22
N LYS A 275 9.52 -7.54 -26.08
CA LYS A 275 9.32 -6.10 -25.85
C LYS A 275 10.09 -5.47 -24.68
N MET A 276 10.83 -6.20 -23.83
CA MET A 276 11.47 -5.58 -22.65
C MET A 276 12.92 -6.02 -22.36
N ARG A 277 13.70 -5.08 -21.82
CA ARG A 277 14.99 -5.33 -21.17
C ARG A 277 14.76 -5.84 -19.76
N ASN A 278 15.48 -6.88 -19.38
CA ASN A 278 15.44 -7.49 -18.04
C ASN A 278 16.69 -7.07 -17.24
N PRO A 279 16.60 -6.87 -15.92
CA PRO A 279 15.38 -6.87 -15.10
C PRO A 279 14.57 -5.57 -15.25
N PHE A 280 13.28 -5.60 -14.94
CA PHE A 280 12.44 -4.42 -14.85
C PHE A 280 11.59 -4.41 -13.58
N LEU A 281 11.21 -3.20 -13.17
CA LEU A 281 10.18 -2.95 -12.17
C LEU A 281 9.36 -1.77 -12.64
N LYS A 282 8.04 -1.92 -12.67
CA LYS A 282 7.11 -0.87 -13.03
C LYS A 282 6.01 -0.75 -11.99
N LEU A 283 5.69 0.49 -11.63
CA LEU A 283 4.54 0.84 -10.82
C LEU A 283 3.47 1.47 -11.70
N GLY A 284 2.25 0.99 -11.56
CA GLY A 284 1.07 1.58 -12.17
C GLY A 284 -0.14 1.34 -11.28
N TYR A 285 -1.32 1.62 -11.82
CA TYR A 285 -2.55 1.63 -11.04
C TYR A 285 -3.73 1.12 -11.87
N LEU A 286 -4.61 0.37 -11.22
CA LEU A 286 -6.00 0.19 -11.60
C LEU A 286 -6.84 1.22 -10.86
N ARG A 287 -7.72 1.94 -11.56
CA ARG A 287 -8.67 2.88 -10.99
C ARG A 287 -10.08 2.51 -11.41
N TRP A 288 -10.98 2.41 -10.44
CA TRP A 288 -12.42 2.44 -10.70
C TRP A 288 -12.91 3.86 -10.46
N ILE A 289 -13.32 4.52 -11.54
CA ILE A 289 -13.75 5.91 -11.53
C ILE A 289 -15.27 5.92 -11.62
N GLU A 290 -15.92 6.51 -10.62
CA GLU A 290 -17.36 6.67 -10.61
C GLU A 290 -17.81 7.58 -11.76
N VAL A 291 -18.91 7.21 -12.44
CA VAL A 291 -19.50 8.01 -13.50
C VAL A 291 -20.93 8.42 -13.15
N GLY A 292 -21.38 9.55 -13.69
CA GLY A 292 -22.77 10.00 -13.50
C GLY A 292 -22.98 10.98 -12.35
N GLY A 293 -21.92 11.66 -11.86
CA GLY A 293 -22.03 12.78 -10.91
C GLY A 293 -21.31 12.58 -9.59
N GLY A 294 -20.90 11.35 -9.27
CA GLY A 294 -20.05 11.07 -8.12
C GLY A 294 -18.57 11.41 -8.35
N ASN A 295 -17.79 11.41 -7.26
CA ASN A 295 -16.38 11.81 -7.24
C ASN A 295 -15.44 10.71 -6.69
N HIS A 296 -15.94 9.48 -6.51
CA HIS A 296 -15.13 8.40 -5.97
C HIS A 296 -14.14 7.87 -7.01
N VAL A 297 -12.89 7.69 -6.58
CA VAL A 297 -11.83 7.01 -7.33
C VAL A 297 -11.22 5.95 -6.44
N VAL A 298 -11.43 4.68 -6.79
CA VAL A 298 -10.90 3.53 -6.05
C VAL A 298 -9.64 3.06 -6.75
N GLN A 299 -8.48 3.37 -6.17
CA GLN A 299 -7.18 3.17 -6.80
C GLN A 299 -6.41 2.00 -6.17
N SER A 300 -5.94 1.05 -6.98
CA SER A 300 -5.14 -0.09 -6.54
C SER A 300 -3.79 -0.11 -7.24
N PRO A 301 -2.66 -0.12 -6.51
CA PRO A 301 -1.33 -0.19 -7.13
C PRO A 301 -1.10 -1.56 -7.78
N ILE A 302 -0.42 -1.53 -8.93
CA ILE A 302 0.06 -2.67 -9.69
C ILE A 302 1.58 -2.58 -9.75
N VAL A 303 2.27 -3.54 -9.15
CA VAL A 303 3.71 -3.71 -9.30
C VAL A 303 3.97 -4.84 -10.27
N ALA A 304 4.55 -4.53 -11.42
CA ALA A 304 4.97 -5.51 -12.42
C ALA A 304 6.49 -5.63 -12.43
N THR A 305 7.00 -6.86 -12.30
CA THR A 305 8.44 -7.13 -12.15
C THR A 305 8.81 -8.49 -12.72
N ASN A 306 10.08 -8.68 -13.01
CA ASN A 306 10.68 -9.98 -13.28
C ASN A 306 12.00 -10.19 -12.55
N MET A 307 12.17 -9.49 -11.42
CA MET A 307 13.34 -9.69 -10.57
C MET A 307 13.31 -11.12 -10.00
N ASN A 308 14.41 -11.85 -10.20
CA ASN A 308 14.60 -13.24 -9.73
C ASN A 308 14.55 -13.41 -8.20
N SER A 309 14.42 -12.31 -7.44
CA SER A 309 14.46 -12.28 -5.98
C SER A 309 13.15 -11.70 -5.41
N LEU A 310 12.02 -12.36 -5.71
CA LEU A 310 10.83 -12.25 -4.87
C LEU A 310 10.76 -13.41 -3.90
#